data_AF-A0A1Z8Q8Y9-F1
#
_entry.id   AF-A0A1Z8Q8Y9-F1
#
_cell.length_a   1.000
_cell.length_b   1.000
_cell.length_c   1.000
_cell.angle_alpha   90.00
_cell.angle_beta   90.00
_cell.angle_gamma   90.00
#
_symmetry.space_group_name_H-M   'P 1'
#
loop_
_entity.id
_entity.type
_entity.pdbx_description
1 polymer ?
#
loop_
_entity_poly.entity_id
_entity_poly.type
_entity_poly.pdbx_seq_one_letter_code
_entity_poly.pdbx_strand_id
1 'polypeptide(L)'
;MAMMQGSNKPKKEGKPMGGPPVEMMTPEVLAPPTGMEGRESDVSESMQVLVRTMQIQIPYPHDMNDALLKAHLTAIQFAKDNNMLEQYVQHDRDTMQPLLDRTKNMIDKTGNKELALVMIFERTGCFFQMCLDAKIQPGKRTFTFPFKKVLDAATRLGQFDLTEEELLDKWWRPRYAGYGEAVGVEFNISDMDENGKVTVTLAD
;
A
#
# COMPACT_ATOMS: atom_id res chain seq x y z
N MET A 1 -2.72 -15.39 -0.58
CA MET A 1 -2.77 -15.51 0.90
C MET A 1 -2.80 -14.11 1.49
N ALA A 2 -3.94 -13.67 2.03
CA ALA A 2 -3.98 -12.43 2.81
C ALA A 2 -3.20 -12.69 4.11
N MET A 3 -1.94 -12.24 4.14
CA MET A 3 -1.16 -12.19 5.37
C MET A 3 -1.94 -11.28 6.31
N MET A 4 -2.67 -11.87 7.26
CA MET A 4 -3.19 -11.12 8.38
C MET A 4 -1.99 -10.38 8.96
N GLN A 5 -2.08 -9.05 9.07
CA GLN A 5 -1.21 -8.33 9.99
C GLN A 5 -1.37 -9.06 11.32
N GLY A 6 -0.32 -9.80 11.71
CA GLY A 6 -0.23 -10.36 13.06
C GLY A 6 -0.56 -9.22 14.01
N SER A 7 -1.37 -9.52 15.03
CA SER A 7 -1.82 -8.53 16.02
C SER A 7 -0.68 -7.54 16.34
N ASN A 8 -0.77 -6.32 15.79
CA ASN A 8 0.20 -5.24 16.02
C ASN A 8 0.11 -4.67 17.45
N LYS A 9 -0.53 -5.41 18.37
CA LYS A 9 -0.48 -5.10 19.79
C LYS A 9 0.71 -5.83 20.37
N PRO A 10 1.58 -5.15 21.17
CA PRO A 10 2.48 -5.87 22.06
C PRO A 10 1.66 -6.92 22.82
N LYS A 11 2.24 -8.10 23.11
CA LYS A 11 1.60 -9.15 23.92
C LYS A 11 1.08 -8.52 25.22
N LYS A 12 -0.18 -8.08 25.23
CA LYS A 12 -0.83 -7.54 26.42
C LYS A 12 -1.34 -8.73 27.20
N GLU A 13 -0.44 -9.32 27.99
CA GLU A 13 -0.88 -9.96 29.23
C GLU A 13 -1.63 -8.89 30.04
N GLY A 14 -2.81 -9.26 30.54
CA GLY A 14 -3.91 -8.35 30.84
C GLY A 14 -3.53 -7.10 31.63
N LYS A 15 -3.88 -5.92 31.11
CA LYS A 15 -3.93 -4.68 31.90
C LYS A 15 -5.38 -4.27 32.12
N PRO A 16 -5.80 -3.97 33.36
CA PRO A 16 -7.15 -3.51 33.67
C PRO A 16 -7.46 -2.16 33.02
N MET A 17 -8.74 -1.91 32.74
CA MET A 17 -9.22 -0.62 32.23
C MET A 17 -9.15 0.44 33.33
N GLY A 18 -8.18 1.35 33.20
CA GLY A 18 -7.93 2.49 34.07
C GLY A 18 -6.54 3.06 33.76
N GLY A 19 -6.37 4.38 33.82
CA GLY A 19 -5.04 4.99 33.71
C GLY A 19 -4.10 4.47 34.82
N PRO A 20 -2.76 4.56 34.64
CA PRO A 20 -1.83 4.15 35.68
C PRO A 20 -2.16 4.88 37.00
N PRO A 21 -2.05 4.21 38.16
CA PRO A 21 -2.18 4.88 39.46
C PRO A 21 -1.33 6.15 39.52
N VAL A 22 -1.77 7.19 40.23
CA VAL A 22 -1.09 8.50 40.30
C VAL A 22 0.39 8.36 40.69
N GLU A 23 0.70 7.39 41.56
CA GLU A 23 2.06 7.05 42.01
C GLU A 23 2.95 6.46 40.90
N MET A 24 2.35 5.94 39.83
CA MET A 24 3.02 5.38 38.64
C MET A 24 3.02 6.36 37.46
N MET A 25 2.48 7.58 37.61
CA MET A 25 2.46 8.60 36.56
C MET A 25 3.82 9.30 36.43
N THR A 26 4.88 8.54 36.16
CA THR A 26 6.16 9.13 35.73
C THR A 26 6.08 9.51 34.25
N PRO A 27 6.86 10.49 33.77
CA PRO A 27 6.90 10.87 32.36
C PRO A 27 7.10 9.68 31.41
N GLU A 28 7.89 8.69 31.80
CA GLU A 28 8.19 7.48 31.02
C GLU A 28 6.99 6.53 30.92
N VAL A 29 6.13 6.48 31.94
CA VAL A 29 4.91 5.65 31.94
C VAL A 29 3.77 6.33 31.18
N LEU A 30 3.78 7.68 31.15
CA LEU A 30 2.81 8.48 30.41
C LEU A 30 3.17 8.66 28.93
N ALA A 31 4.44 8.51 28.57
CA ALA A 31 4.87 8.57 27.18
C ALA A 31 4.22 7.44 26.36
N PRO A 32 3.57 7.74 25.22
CA PRO A 32 3.03 6.71 24.37
C PRO A 32 4.18 5.83 23.83
N PRO A 33 4.01 4.49 23.81
CA PRO A 33 5.03 3.61 23.26
C PRO A 33 5.26 3.94 21.78
N THR A 34 6.52 3.96 21.38
CA THR A 34 6.93 4.21 20.00
C THR A 34 6.55 3.06 19.07
N GLY A 35 6.31 1.87 19.63
CA GLY A 35 6.07 0.63 18.89
C GLY A 35 7.36 -0.10 18.52
N MET A 36 8.51 0.41 18.94
CA MET A 36 9.83 -0.20 18.76
C MET A 36 10.30 -0.97 20.00
N GLU A 37 9.65 -0.76 21.16
CA GLU A 37 10.05 -1.39 22.42
C GLU A 37 9.97 -2.92 22.32
N GLY A 38 11.07 -3.61 22.64
CA GLY A 38 11.18 -5.07 22.53
C GLY A 38 11.34 -5.59 21.09
N ARG A 39 11.56 -4.68 20.13
CA ARG A 39 11.79 -4.97 18.70
C ARG A 39 13.11 -4.36 18.21
N GLU A 40 14.05 -4.11 19.11
CA GLU A 40 15.29 -3.42 18.81
C GLU A 40 16.10 -4.15 17.72
N SER A 41 16.09 -5.50 17.72
CA SER A 41 16.71 -6.31 16.66
C SER A 41 16.00 -6.11 15.32
N ASP A 42 14.67 -6.21 15.28
CA ASP A 42 13.87 -5.99 14.06
C ASP A 42 14.14 -4.60 13.47
N VAL A 43 14.20 -3.58 14.32
CA VAL A 43 14.48 -2.19 13.92
C VAL A 43 15.89 -2.07 13.36
N SER A 44 16.89 -2.64 14.05
CA SER A 44 18.29 -2.64 13.61
C SER A 44 18.44 -3.32 12.24
N GLU A 45 17.87 -4.51 12.09
CA GLU A 45 17.92 -5.27 10.83
C GLU A 45 17.19 -4.53 9.70
N SER A 46 16.01 -3.98 9.98
CA SER A 46 15.25 -3.19 8.99
C SER A 46 16.03 -1.96 8.54
N MET A 47 16.69 -1.27 9.48
CA MET A 47 17.49 -0.09 9.17
C MET A 47 18.74 -0.46 8.35
N GLN A 48 19.37 -1.60 8.62
CA GLN A 48 20.49 -2.08 7.81
C GLN A 48 20.06 -2.36 6.36
N VAL A 49 18.91 -3.00 6.15
CA VAL A 49 18.37 -3.22 4.79
C VAL A 49 18.09 -1.89 4.10
N LEU A 50 17.52 -0.93 4.84
CA LEU A 50 17.25 0.42 4.34
C LEU A 50 18.52 1.12 3.86
N VAL A 51 19.52 1.21 4.73
CA VAL A 51 20.80 1.85 4.40
C VAL A 51 21.48 1.14 3.23
N ARG A 52 21.47 -0.20 3.22
CA ARG A 52 22.07 -0.99 2.13
C ARG A 52 21.39 -0.78 0.79
N THR A 53 20.09 -0.50 0.78
CA THR A 53 19.33 -0.20 -0.45
C THR A 53 19.61 1.21 -0.92
N MET A 54 19.44 2.20 -0.03
CA MET A 54 19.58 3.62 -0.37
C MET A 54 21.01 4.04 -0.75
N GLN A 55 22.04 3.34 -0.25
CA GLN A 55 23.43 3.63 -0.66
C GLN A 55 23.73 3.25 -2.12
N ILE A 56 22.87 2.45 -2.77
CA ILE A 56 23.07 2.06 -4.18
C ILE A 56 22.62 3.22 -5.07
N GLN A 57 23.59 3.86 -5.71
CA GLN A 57 23.37 5.00 -6.60
C GLN A 57 23.65 4.68 -8.08
N ILE A 58 24.30 3.56 -8.36
CA ILE A 58 24.72 3.13 -9.70
C ILE A 58 24.18 1.70 -9.95
N PRO A 59 23.58 1.41 -11.11
CA PRO A 59 23.43 2.29 -12.29
C PRO A 59 22.36 3.38 -12.14
N TYR A 60 21.53 3.32 -11.10
CA TYR A 60 20.61 4.39 -10.72
C TYR A 60 20.31 4.36 -9.21
N PRO A 61 19.83 5.47 -8.63
CA PRO A 61 19.42 5.51 -7.22
C PRO A 61 18.22 4.60 -6.95
N HIS A 62 18.34 3.66 -6.02
CA HIS A 62 17.24 2.76 -5.64
C HIS A 62 16.37 3.34 -4.53
N ASP A 63 15.06 3.12 -4.62
CA ASP A 63 14.13 3.35 -3.50
C ASP A 63 13.81 2.04 -2.77
N MET A 64 13.25 2.16 -1.56
CA MET A 64 12.93 1.03 -0.69
C MET A 64 11.89 0.06 -1.27
N ASN A 65 11.12 0.51 -2.25
CA ASN A 65 10.04 -0.24 -2.90
C ASN A 65 10.44 -0.83 -4.26
N ASP A 66 11.66 -0.55 -4.76
CA ASP A 66 12.11 -0.97 -6.10
C ASP A 66 11.89 -2.45 -6.36
N ALA A 67 12.21 -3.32 -5.40
CA ALA A 67 12.05 -4.76 -5.56
C ALA A 67 10.58 -5.16 -5.76
N LEU A 68 9.66 -4.56 -4.99
CA LEU A 68 8.22 -4.78 -5.13
C LEU A 68 7.70 -4.26 -6.47
N LEU A 69 8.12 -3.05 -6.86
CA LEU A 69 7.70 -2.46 -8.13
C LEU A 69 8.20 -3.28 -9.33
N LYS A 70 9.45 -3.77 -9.30
CA LYS A 70 9.99 -4.66 -10.34
C LYS A 70 9.21 -5.97 -10.43
N ALA A 71 8.79 -6.54 -9.30
CA ALA A 71 7.96 -7.75 -9.31
C ALA A 71 6.62 -7.49 -10.01
N HIS A 72 5.97 -6.35 -9.74
CA HIS A 72 4.76 -5.93 -10.47
C HIS A 72 5.03 -5.70 -11.95
N LEU A 73 6.06 -4.93 -12.30
CA LEU A 73 6.43 -4.66 -13.70
C LEU A 73 6.67 -5.96 -14.48
N THR A 74 7.36 -6.94 -13.87
CA THR A 74 7.62 -8.24 -14.49
C THR A 74 6.32 -8.98 -14.79
N ALA A 75 5.40 -9.03 -13.82
CA ALA A 75 4.11 -9.69 -14.01
C ALA A 75 3.24 -8.97 -15.06
N ILE A 76 3.23 -7.64 -15.03
CA ILE A 76 2.45 -6.81 -15.97
C ILE A 76 3.01 -6.92 -17.38
N GLN A 77 4.33 -6.85 -17.55
CA GLN A 77 4.99 -7.04 -18.85
C GLN A 77 4.67 -8.43 -19.41
N PHE A 78 4.80 -9.49 -18.59
CA PHE A 78 4.46 -10.84 -19.02
C PHE A 78 2.99 -10.93 -19.47
N ALA A 79 2.06 -10.33 -18.71
CA ALA A 79 0.66 -10.29 -19.09
C ALA A 79 0.43 -9.48 -20.39
N LYS A 80 1.11 -8.35 -20.57
CA LYS A 80 1.08 -7.54 -21.81
C LYS A 80 1.56 -8.36 -23.01
N ASP A 81 2.74 -8.98 -22.91
CA ASP A 81 3.36 -9.76 -23.99
C ASP A 81 2.50 -10.94 -24.45
N ASN A 82 1.66 -11.47 -23.55
CA ASN A 82 0.77 -12.59 -23.82
C ASN A 82 -0.68 -12.18 -24.10
N ASN A 83 -1.00 -10.88 -24.17
CA ASN A 83 -2.37 -10.36 -24.30
C ASN A 83 -3.32 -10.85 -23.19
N MET A 84 -2.80 -10.97 -21.96
CA MET A 84 -3.48 -11.48 -20.77
C MET A 84 -3.72 -10.42 -19.69
N LEU A 85 -3.61 -9.13 -20.03
CA LEU A 85 -3.63 -8.07 -19.01
C LEU A 85 -4.98 -7.96 -18.29
N GLU A 86 -6.10 -8.09 -19.01
CA GLU A 86 -7.44 -8.11 -18.41
C GLU A 86 -7.64 -9.32 -17.49
N GLN A 87 -7.18 -10.49 -17.92
CA GLN A 87 -7.22 -11.73 -17.14
C GLN A 87 -6.35 -11.62 -15.88
N TYR A 88 -5.19 -10.96 -16.00
CA TYR A 88 -4.32 -10.72 -14.85
C TYR A 88 -4.98 -9.78 -13.83
N VAL A 89 -5.63 -8.69 -14.28
CA VAL A 89 -6.39 -7.79 -13.41
C VAL A 89 -7.55 -8.52 -12.73
N GLN A 90 -8.31 -9.32 -13.47
CA GLN A 90 -9.41 -10.12 -12.92
C GLN A 90 -8.88 -11.14 -11.89
N HIS A 91 -7.77 -11.81 -12.18
CA HIS A 91 -7.15 -12.76 -11.25
C HIS A 91 -6.69 -12.08 -9.94
N ASP A 92 -6.14 -10.87 -10.02
CA ASP A 92 -5.77 -10.08 -8.84
C ASP A 92 -7.01 -9.77 -7.98
N ARG A 93 -8.11 -9.31 -8.61
CA ARG A 93 -9.41 -9.10 -7.93
C ARG A 93 -9.91 -10.36 -7.24
N ASP A 94 -9.94 -11.49 -7.96
CA ASP A 94 -10.43 -12.77 -7.41
C ASP A 94 -9.57 -13.21 -6.21
N THR A 95 -8.26 -13.01 -6.30
CA THR A 95 -7.33 -13.30 -5.20
C THR A 95 -7.58 -12.42 -3.98
N MET A 96 -8.03 -11.18 -4.18
CA MET A 96 -8.36 -10.23 -3.14
C MET A 96 -9.78 -10.39 -2.58
N GLN A 97 -10.63 -11.21 -3.21
CA GLN A 97 -12.06 -11.34 -2.87
C GLN A 97 -12.34 -11.56 -1.37
N PRO A 98 -11.61 -12.43 -0.63
CA PRO A 98 -11.89 -12.62 0.80
C PRO A 98 -11.70 -11.35 1.64
N LEU A 99 -10.76 -10.48 1.26
CA LEU A 99 -10.55 -9.19 1.92
C LEU A 99 -11.60 -8.16 1.50
N LEU A 100 -12.00 -8.18 0.23
CA LEU A 100 -13.07 -7.33 -0.30
C LEU A 100 -14.41 -7.67 0.35
N ASP A 101 -14.78 -8.95 0.46
CA ASP A 101 -16.00 -9.40 1.16
C ASP A 101 -16.04 -8.93 2.62
N ARG A 102 -14.91 -9.03 3.32
CA ARG A 102 -14.82 -8.54 4.70
C ARG A 102 -15.03 -7.03 4.76
N THR A 103 -14.43 -6.29 3.83
CA THR A 103 -14.58 -4.83 3.73
C THR A 103 -16.01 -4.45 3.44
N LYS A 104 -16.65 -5.10 2.46
CA LYS A 104 -18.06 -4.94 2.12
C LYS A 104 -18.96 -5.14 3.33
N ASN A 105 -18.78 -6.26 4.05
CA ASN A 105 -19.56 -6.56 5.25
C ASN A 105 -19.43 -5.47 6.35
N MET A 106 -18.27 -4.82 6.47
CA MET A 106 -18.10 -3.72 7.41
C MET A 106 -18.78 -2.43 6.93
N ILE A 107 -18.72 -2.14 5.63
CA ILE A 107 -19.41 -1.00 5.02
C ILE A 107 -20.92 -1.20 5.17
N ASP A 108 -21.47 -2.34 4.79
CA ASP A 108 -22.91 -2.64 4.85
C ASP A 108 -23.47 -2.51 6.28
N LYS A 109 -22.68 -2.89 7.30
CA LYS A 109 -23.08 -2.78 8.72
C LYS A 109 -23.02 -1.37 9.28
N THR A 110 -22.17 -0.51 8.74
CA THR A 110 -21.88 0.82 9.32
C THR A 110 -22.40 1.98 8.47
N GLY A 111 -22.72 1.72 7.20
CA GLY A 111 -22.96 2.75 6.19
C GLY A 111 -21.73 3.58 5.81
N ASN A 112 -20.55 3.28 6.35
CA ASN A 112 -19.37 4.13 6.21
C ASN A 112 -18.53 3.77 4.97
N LYS A 113 -18.76 4.46 3.85
CA LYS A 113 -18.00 4.30 2.61
C LYS A 113 -16.49 4.56 2.78
N GLU A 114 -16.06 5.35 3.76
CA GLU A 114 -14.64 5.62 4.03
C GLU A 114 -13.84 4.34 4.33
N LEU A 115 -14.50 3.30 4.85
CA LEU A 115 -13.88 2.01 5.11
C LEU A 115 -13.34 1.36 3.83
N ALA A 116 -13.91 1.64 2.66
CA ALA A 116 -13.37 1.15 1.39
C ALA A 116 -11.95 1.67 1.17
N LEU A 117 -11.74 2.97 1.37
CA LEU A 117 -10.43 3.58 1.18
C LEU A 117 -9.44 3.16 2.28
N VAL A 118 -9.86 3.12 3.53
CA VAL A 118 -9.00 2.67 4.66
C VAL A 118 -8.56 1.21 4.47
N MET A 119 -9.47 0.32 4.10
CA MET A 119 -9.16 -1.11 3.99
C MET A 119 -8.30 -1.44 2.78
N ILE A 120 -8.51 -0.75 1.66
CA ILE A 120 -7.79 -0.99 0.40
C ILE A 120 -6.41 -0.32 0.39
N PHE A 121 -6.31 0.91 0.91
CA PHE A 121 -5.09 1.73 0.78
C PHE A 121 -4.27 1.85 2.07
N GLU A 122 -4.78 1.51 3.25
CA GLU A 122 -4.04 1.77 4.51
C GLU A 122 -3.81 0.50 5.32
N ARG A 123 -4.86 -0.30 5.52
CA ARG A 123 -4.83 -1.43 6.48
C ARG A 123 -4.05 -2.64 6.00
N THR A 124 -3.73 -2.76 4.72
CA THR A 124 -2.93 -3.87 4.19
C THR A 124 -1.42 -3.59 4.27
N GLY A 125 -0.99 -2.35 4.48
CA GLY A 125 0.42 -1.94 4.52
C GLY A 125 1.15 -2.02 3.17
N CYS A 126 0.77 -2.95 2.29
CA CYS A 126 1.34 -3.13 0.95
C CYS A 126 1.21 -1.87 0.08
N PHE A 127 0.14 -1.09 0.27
CA PHE A 127 0.00 0.18 -0.44
C PHE A 127 1.08 1.20 -0.03
N PHE A 128 1.41 1.32 1.25
CA PHE A 128 2.50 2.20 1.70
C PHE A 128 3.87 1.70 1.27
N GLN A 129 4.03 0.39 1.09
CA GLN A 129 5.23 -0.18 0.47
C GLN A 129 5.30 0.11 -1.02
N MET A 130 4.20 0.46 -1.68
CA MET A 130 4.19 0.81 -3.09
C MET A 130 4.29 2.33 -3.28
N CYS A 131 3.49 3.11 -2.56
CA CYS A 131 3.36 4.56 -2.65
C CYS A 131 3.89 5.22 -1.37
N LEU A 132 5.18 5.58 -1.38
CA LEU A 132 5.92 6.03 -0.19
C LEU A 132 5.46 7.39 0.37
N ASP A 133 4.82 8.23 -0.44
CA ASP A 133 4.42 9.60 -0.10
C ASP A 133 2.90 9.79 0.02
N ALA A 134 2.16 8.69 0.24
CA ALA A 134 0.72 8.73 0.28
C ALA A 134 0.18 9.66 1.38
N LYS A 135 -0.63 10.65 0.96
CA LYS A 135 -1.36 11.58 1.82
C LYS A 135 -2.79 11.08 2.02
N ILE A 136 -3.16 10.89 3.28
CA ILE A 136 -4.49 10.41 3.70
C ILE A 136 -5.32 11.61 4.14
N GLN A 137 -6.50 11.76 3.55
CA GLN A 137 -7.50 12.77 3.92
C GLN A 137 -8.89 12.12 3.90
N PRO A 138 -9.88 12.65 4.65
CA PRO A 138 -11.25 12.14 4.59
C PRO A 138 -11.76 12.09 3.14
N GLY A 139 -12.22 10.91 2.69
CA GLY A 139 -12.73 10.68 1.34
C GLY A 139 -11.68 10.75 0.22
N LYS A 140 -10.38 10.92 0.53
CA LYS A 140 -9.35 11.23 -0.47
C LYS A 140 -7.97 10.66 -0.15
N ARG A 141 -7.31 10.06 -1.14
CA ARG A 141 -5.90 9.64 -1.08
C ARG A 141 -5.15 10.23 -2.25
N THR A 142 -4.01 10.86 -2.00
CA THR A 142 -3.14 11.43 -3.04
C THR A 142 -1.73 10.91 -2.86
N PHE A 143 -1.11 10.44 -3.93
CA PHE A 143 0.22 9.82 -3.90
C PHE A 143 0.92 10.02 -5.24
N THR A 144 2.24 9.95 -5.26
CA THR A 144 3.01 9.89 -6.51
C THR A 144 2.89 8.48 -7.09
N PHE A 145 2.56 8.37 -8.37
CA PHE A 145 2.49 7.06 -9.04
C PHE A 145 3.89 6.43 -9.04
N PRO A 146 4.06 5.19 -8.59
CA PRO A 146 5.33 4.78 -8.01
C PRO A 146 6.34 4.26 -9.04
N PHE A 147 5.96 4.10 -10.31
CA PHE A 147 6.76 3.34 -11.27
C PHE A 147 7.84 4.14 -11.99
N LYS A 148 7.71 5.47 -12.09
CA LYS A 148 8.62 6.33 -12.86
C LYS A 148 10.09 5.94 -12.80
N LYS A 149 10.66 6.02 -11.59
CA LYS A 149 12.11 5.88 -11.37
C LYS A 149 12.62 4.52 -11.82
N VAL A 150 11.94 3.45 -11.39
CA VAL A 150 12.35 2.08 -11.68
C VAL A 150 12.07 1.70 -13.13
N LEU A 151 10.98 2.19 -13.71
CA LEU A 151 10.63 1.99 -15.10
C LEU A 151 11.64 2.69 -16.03
N ASP A 152 11.97 3.96 -15.78
CA ASP A 152 12.98 4.71 -16.54
C ASP A 152 14.34 3.98 -16.54
N ALA A 153 14.72 3.38 -15.41
CA ALA A 153 15.94 2.58 -15.33
C ALA A 153 15.84 1.27 -16.13
N ALA A 154 14.76 0.51 -15.95
CA ALA A 154 14.58 -0.80 -16.56
C ALA A 154 14.35 -0.73 -18.08
N THR A 155 13.62 0.28 -18.57
CA THR A 155 13.39 0.51 -20.00
C THR A 155 14.70 0.84 -20.71
N ARG A 156 15.60 1.64 -20.11
CA ARG A 156 16.94 1.91 -20.68
C ARG A 156 17.80 0.65 -20.82
N LEU A 157 17.56 -0.36 -19.97
CA LEU A 157 18.23 -1.66 -20.05
C LEU A 157 17.53 -2.64 -21.00
N GLY A 158 16.41 -2.24 -21.62
CA GLY A 158 15.60 -3.11 -22.49
C GLY A 158 14.83 -4.20 -21.75
N GLN A 159 14.58 -4.03 -20.44
CA GLN A 159 13.85 -5.03 -19.65
C GLN A 159 12.33 -4.94 -19.82
N PHE A 160 11.81 -3.73 -20.01
CA PHE A 160 10.38 -3.45 -20.16
C PHE A 160 10.15 -2.42 -21.28
N ASP A 161 8.97 -2.46 -21.88
CA ASP A 161 8.50 -1.48 -22.87
C ASP A 161 7.19 -0.77 -22.44
N LEU A 162 6.87 -0.86 -21.14
CA LEU A 162 5.72 -0.23 -20.51
C LEU A 162 5.93 1.28 -20.34
N THR A 163 4.83 2.04 -20.31
CA THR A 163 4.82 3.45 -19.87
C THR A 163 4.02 3.60 -18.57
N GLU A 164 4.22 4.71 -17.85
CA GLU A 164 3.44 5.00 -16.64
C GLU A 164 1.94 5.17 -16.95
N GLU A 165 1.61 5.76 -18.09
CA GLU A 165 0.24 5.91 -18.57
C GLU A 165 -0.40 4.54 -18.84
N GLU A 166 0.32 3.65 -19.53
CA GLU A 166 -0.15 2.27 -19.74
C GLU A 166 -0.38 1.52 -18.43
N LEU A 167 0.54 1.67 -17.47
CA LEU A 167 0.42 1.06 -16.15
C LEU A 167 -0.79 1.60 -15.38
N LEU A 168 -0.99 2.92 -15.42
CA LEU A 168 -2.14 3.56 -14.76
C LEU A 168 -3.45 3.07 -15.37
N ASP A 169 -3.58 3.15 -16.69
CA ASP A 169 -4.87 2.97 -17.35
C ASP A 169 -5.23 1.50 -17.59
N LYS A 170 -4.25 0.65 -17.90
CA LYS A 170 -4.52 -0.74 -18.27
C LYS A 170 -4.38 -1.72 -17.11
N TRP A 171 -3.68 -1.36 -16.05
CA TRP A 171 -3.50 -2.21 -14.88
C TRP A 171 -4.05 -1.59 -13.61
N TRP A 172 -3.64 -0.36 -13.26
CA TRP A 172 -3.91 0.16 -11.92
C TRP A 172 -5.36 0.58 -11.69
N ARG A 173 -5.87 1.40 -12.59
CA ARG A 173 -7.23 1.92 -12.59
C ARG A 173 -8.27 0.79 -12.66
N PRO A 174 -8.22 -0.16 -13.60
CA PRO A 174 -9.21 -1.23 -13.65
C PRO A 174 -9.14 -2.16 -12.43
N ARG A 175 -7.93 -2.42 -11.91
CA ARG A 175 -7.75 -3.20 -10.67
C ARG A 175 -8.48 -2.56 -9.50
N TYR A 176 -8.27 -1.26 -9.25
CA TYR A 176 -8.91 -0.59 -8.12
C TYR A 176 -10.38 -0.27 -8.33
N ALA A 177 -10.80 -0.01 -9.58
CA ALA A 177 -12.22 0.08 -9.92
C ALA A 177 -12.94 -1.24 -9.56
N GLY A 178 -12.35 -2.38 -9.94
CA GLY A 178 -12.89 -3.70 -9.58
C GLY A 178 -12.95 -3.96 -8.08
N TYR A 179 -12.01 -3.43 -7.30
CA TYR A 179 -12.08 -3.50 -5.83
C TYR A 179 -13.21 -2.65 -5.26
N GLY A 180 -13.36 -1.42 -5.77
CA GLY A 180 -14.45 -0.53 -5.40
C GLY A 180 -15.81 -1.17 -5.67
N GLU A 181 -16.00 -1.68 -6.88
CA GLU A 181 -17.21 -2.41 -7.29
C GLU A 181 -17.50 -3.58 -6.34
N ALA A 182 -16.50 -4.41 -6.04
CA ALA A 182 -16.65 -5.56 -5.15
C ALA A 182 -17.09 -5.19 -3.73
N VAL A 183 -16.76 -3.98 -3.26
CA VAL A 183 -17.19 -3.48 -1.94
C VAL A 183 -18.42 -2.59 -1.98
N GLY A 184 -18.99 -2.34 -3.17
CA GLY A 184 -20.15 -1.48 -3.36
C GLY A 184 -19.85 0.02 -3.23
N VAL A 185 -18.61 0.43 -3.53
CA VAL A 185 -18.17 1.84 -3.47
C VAL A 185 -17.47 2.22 -4.77
N GLU A 186 -17.97 3.24 -5.45
CA GLU A 186 -17.33 3.77 -6.64
C GLU A 186 -16.17 4.71 -6.26
N PHE A 187 -15.04 4.54 -6.95
CA PHE A 187 -13.86 5.37 -6.80
C PHE A 187 -13.66 6.24 -8.04
N ASN A 188 -13.44 7.53 -7.81
CA ASN A 188 -12.93 8.45 -8.82
C ASN A 188 -11.40 8.45 -8.74
N ILE A 189 -10.74 7.96 -9.78
CA ILE A 189 -9.28 7.94 -9.89
C ILE A 189 -8.89 9.01 -10.91
N SER A 190 -8.07 9.99 -10.52
CA SER A 190 -7.60 11.03 -11.44
C SER A 190 -6.57 10.48 -12.41
N ASP A 191 -6.34 11.22 -13.48
CA ASP A 191 -5.10 11.08 -14.25
C ASP A 191 -3.90 11.54 -13.41
N MET A 192 -2.70 11.22 -13.89
CA MET A 192 -1.47 11.78 -13.32
C MET A 192 -1.39 13.27 -13.62
N ASP A 193 -1.11 14.08 -12.60
CA ASP A 193 -0.77 15.49 -12.80
C ASP A 193 0.67 15.66 -13.34
N GLU A 194 1.08 16.91 -13.55
CA GLU A 194 2.42 17.28 -14.02
C GLU A 194 3.57 16.79 -13.11
N ASN A 195 3.26 16.47 -11.86
CA ASN A 195 4.20 15.94 -10.86
C ASN A 195 4.07 14.41 -10.70
N GLY A 196 3.31 13.74 -11.56
CA GLY A 196 3.05 12.31 -11.50
C GLY A 196 2.14 11.89 -10.34
N LYS A 197 1.38 12.82 -9.75
CA LYS A 197 0.46 12.50 -8.65
C LYS A 197 -0.88 12.01 -9.15
N VAL A 198 -1.36 10.97 -8.47
CA VAL A 198 -2.70 10.40 -8.66
C VAL A 198 -3.52 10.65 -7.40
N THR A 199 -4.79 10.97 -7.60
CA THR A 199 -5.77 11.14 -6.53
C THR A 199 -6.89 10.12 -6.68
N VAL A 200 -7.22 9.45 -5.59
CA VAL A 200 -8.41 8.59 -5.46
C VAL A 200 -9.38 9.24 -4.50
N THR A 201 -10.62 9.45 -4.93
CA THR A 201 -11.71 9.93 -4.07
C THR A 201 -12.91 8.99 -4.12
N LEU A 202 -13.73 9.03 -3.06
CA LEU A 202 -15.07 8.43 -3.13
C LEU A 202 -15.90 9.18 -4.17
N ALA A 203 -16.68 8.46 -4.97
CA ALA A 203 -17.78 9.07 -5.72
C ALA A 203 -18.96 9.34 -4.77
N ASP A 204 -19.76 10.36 -5.12
CA ASP A 204 -20.92 10.79 -4.35
C ASP A 204 -21.97 9.66 -4.23
#